data_AF-A0A840AUJ6-F1
#
_entry.id   AF-A0A840AUJ6-F1
#
_cell.length_a   1.000
_cell.length_b   1.000
_cell.length_c   1.000
_cell.angle_alpha   90.00
_cell.angle_beta   90.00
_cell.angle_gamma   90.00
#
_symmetry.space_group_name_H-M   'P 1'
#
loop_
_entity.id
_entity.type
_entity.pdbx_description
1 polymer ?
#
loop_
_entity_poly.entity_id
_entity_poly.type
_entity_poly.pdbx_seq_one_letter_code
_entity_poly.pdbx_strand_id
1 'polypeptide(L)' 'MDMVSQTEKSHGDADRRAEQADLADYIARMTAELAGLATRAELSFLAYLLGMAEKEAAQQGTQRKLR' A
#
# COMPACT_ATOMS: atom_id res chain seq x y z
N MET A 1 27.83 -4.20 25.85
CA MET A 1 27.01 -2.99 26.08
C MET A 1 26.16 -2.79 24.83
N ASP A 2 25.33 -3.80 24.49
CA ASP A 2 24.82 -3.99 23.10
C ASP A 2 23.29 -4.15 23.03
N MET A 3 22.58 -4.13 24.16
CA MET A 3 21.12 -4.29 24.19
C MET A 3 20.35 -3.02 23.78
N VAL A 4 20.91 -1.83 23.99
CA VAL A 4 20.25 -0.55 23.63
C VAL A 4 20.19 -0.36 22.11
N SER A 5 21.21 -0.83 21.38
CA SER A 5 21.31 -0.67 19.93
C SER A 5 20.32 -1.57 19.16
N GLN A 6 19.85 -2.67 19.76
CA GLN A 6 18.84 -3.55 19.15
C GLN A 6 17.41 -3.02 19.31
N THR A 7 17.12 -2.35 20.43
CA THR A 7 15.80 -1.76 20.71
C THR A 7 15.48 -0.57 19.80
N GLU A 8 16.47 0.28 19.50
CA GLU A 8 16.27 1.45 18.62
C GLU A 8 16.08 1.06 17.15
N LYS A 9 16.81 0.03 16.68
CA LYS A 9 16.63 -0.54 15.34
C LYS A 9 15.25 -1.17 15.15
N SER A 10 14.79 -1.92 16.16
CA SER A 10 13.50 -2.62 16.13
C SER A 10 12.30 -1.65 16.05
N HIS A 11 12.37 -0.52 16.76
CA HIS A 11 11.37 0.54 16.65
C HIS A 11 11.38 1.23 15.29
N GLY A 12 12.56 1.59 14.75
CA GLY A 12 12.65 2.22 13.42
C GLY A 12 12.11 1.35 12.29
N ASP A 13 12.26 0.02 12.38
CA ASP A 13 11.71 -0.90 11.39
C ASP A 13 10.20 -1.12 11.55
N ALA A 14 9.65 -0.97 12.75
CA ALA A 14 8.20 -1.03 12.97
C ALA A 14 7.50 0.23 12.41
N ASP A 15 8.10 1.40 12.62
CA ASP A 15 7.56 2.69 12.15
C ASP A 15 7.55 2.76 10.62
N ARG A 16 8.68 2.42 9.96
CA ARG A 16 8.74 2.34 8.49
C ARG A 16 7.73 1.35 7.91
N ARG A 17 7.46 0.25 8.62
CA ARG A 17 6.44 -0.71 8.21
C ARG A 17 5.04 -0.10 8.34
N ALA A 18 4.75 0.63 9.41
CA ALA A 18 3.47 1.32 9.55
C ALA A 18 3.27 2.33 8.42
N GLU A 19 4.26 3.17 8.14
CA GLU A 19 4.23 4.14 7.05
C GLU A 19 4.02 3.49 5.68
N GLN A 20 4.68 2.36 5.40
CA GLN A 20 4.47 1.61 4.15
C GLN A 20 3.05 1.04 4.03
N ALA A 21 2.43 0.62 5.13
CA ALA A 21 1.06 0.13 5.12
C ALA A 21 0.07 1.27 4.86
N ASP A 22 0.26 2.41 5.52
CA ASP A 22 -0.58 3.59 5.31
C ASP A 22 -0.47 4.09 3.87
N LEU A 23 0.73 4.06 3.29
CA LEU A 23 0.97 4.40 1.89
C LEU A 23 0.28 3.41 0.94
N ALA A 24 0.38 2.09 1.20
CA ALA A 24 -0.29 1.09 0.38
C ALA A 24 -1.83 1.25 0.42
N ASP A 25 -2.40 1.47 1.59
CA ASP A 25 -3.85 1.72 1.77
C ASP A 25 -4.29 3.02 1.10
N TYR A 26 -3.44 4.05 1.09
CA TYR A 26 -3.68 5.27 0.33
C TYR A 26 -3.67 5.03 -1.18
N ILE A 27 -2.68 4.31 -1.70
CA ILE A 27 -2.58 3.99 -3.13
C ILE A 27 -3.80 3.17 -3.58
N ALA A 28 -4.21 2.16 -2.80
CA ALA A 28 -5.38 1.35 -3.11
C ALA A 28 -6.66 2.21 -3.23
N ARG A 29 -6.92 3.10 -2.26
CA ARG A 29 -8.10 3.99 -2.31
C ARG A 29 -8.06 4.94 -3.50
N MET A 30 -6.93 5.59 -3.73
CA MET A 30 -6.78 6.55 -4.82
C MET A 30 -6.93 5.89 -6.20
N THR A 31 -6.33 4.72 -6.38
CA THR A 31 -6.41 3.99 -7.65
C THR A 31 -7.83 3.50 -7.93
N ALA A 32 -8.58 3.09 -6.91
CA ALA A 32 -10.00 2.75 -7.05
C ALA A 32 -10.86 3.97 -7.48
N GLU A 33 -10.66 5.13 -6.85
CA GLU A 33 -11.36 6.36 -7.23
C GLU A 33 -11.06 6.79 -8.67
N LEU A 34 -9.77 6.78 -9.04
CA LEU A 34 -9.32 7.10 -10.39
C LEU A 34 -9.83 6.09 -11.42
N ALA A 35 -9.89 4.80 -11.08
CA ALA A 35 -10.43 3.77 -11.97
C ALA A 35 -11.91 4.06 -12.27
N GLY A 36 -12.69 4.43 -11.25
CA GLY A 36 -14.08 4.83 -11.43
C GLY A 36 -14.25 6.06 -12.33
N LEU A 37 -13.38 7.06 -12.21
CA LEU A 37 -13.36 8.21 -13.12
C LEU A 37 -12.97 7.82 -14.54
N ALA A 38 -11.95 6.98 -14.71
CA ALA A 38 -11.51 6.49 -16.00
C ALA A 38 -12.61 5.66 -16.69
N THR A 39 -13.37 4.84 -15.97
CA THR A 39 -14.53 4.11 -16.50
C THR A 39 -15.62 5.07 -16.99
N ARG A 40 -15.95 6.11 -16.22
CA ARG A 40 -16.95 7.11 -16.64
C ARG A 40 -16.51 7.94 -17.84
N ALA A 41 -15.19 8.14 -17.99
CA ALA A 41 -14.59 8.82 -19.13
C ALA A 41 -14.32 7.90 -20.33
N GLU A 42 -14.77 6.63 -20.28
CA GLU A 42 -14.56 5.61 -21.33
C GLU A 42 -13.08 5.32 -21.63
N LEU A 43 -12.18 5.58 -20.66
CA LEU A 43 -10.75 5.29 -20.75
C LEU A 43 -10.46 3.86 -20.26
N SER A 44 -10.98 2.87 -20.96
CA SER A 44 -11.00 1.46 -20.53
C SER A 44 -9.62 0.88 -20.20
N PHE A 45 -8.59 1.21 -20.99
CA PHE A 45 -7.23 0.73 -20.72
C PHE A 45 -6.63 1.35 -19.45
N LEU A 46 -6.89 2.64 -19.20
CA LEU A 46 -6.45 3.32 -17.99
C LEU A 46 -7.16 2.75 -16.75
N ALA A 47 -8.48 2.53 -16.83
CA ALA A 47 -9.24 1.90 -15.75
C ALA A 47 -8.68 0.51 -15.40
N TYR A 48 -8.29 -0.27 -16.42
CA TYR A 48 -7.64 -1.57 -16.22
C TYR A 48 -6.30 -1.45 -15.48
N LEU A 49 -5.42 -0.54 -15.91
CA LEU A 49 -4.13 -0.30 -15.25
C LEU A 49 -4.30 0.11 -13.78
N LEU A 50 -5.24 1.00 -13.51
CA LEU A 50 -5.55 1.46 -12.15
C LEU A 50 -6.09 0.33 -11.28
N GLY A 51 -6.94 -0.55 -11.82
CA GLY A 51 -7.42 -1.73 -11.11
C GLY A 51 -6.33 -2.78 -10.84
N MET A 52 -5.27 -2.83 -11.65
CA MET A 52 -4.09 -3.65 -11.34
C MET A 52 -3.29 -3.06 -10.18
N ALA A 53 -3.03 -1.74 -10.21
CA ALA A 53 -2.32 -1.04 -9.15
C ALA A 53 -3.06 -1.12 -7.80
N GLU A 54 -4.39 -1.01 -7.81
CA GLU A 54 -5.24 -1.21 -6.63
C GLU A 54 -5.02 -2.59 -5.99
N LYS A 55 -5.09 -3.66 -6.80
CA LYS A 55 -4.92 -5.04 -6.33
C LYS A 55 -3.52 -5.27 -5.77
N GLU A 56 -2.49 -4.74 -6.41
CA GLU A 56 -1.12 -4.87 -5.94
C GLU A 56 -0.93 -4.16 -4.59
N ALA A 57 -1.43 -2.93 -4.45
CA ALA A 57 -1.39 -2.19 -3.19
C ALA A 57 -2.17 -2.89 -2.06
N ALA A 58 -3.37 -3.40 -2.35
CA ALA A 58 -4.19 -4.13 -1.38
C ALA A 58 -3.55 -5.47 -0.93
N GLN A 59 -2.80 -6.13 -1.81
CA GLN A 59 -2.07 -7.35 -1.48
C GLN A 59 -0.88 -7.08 -0.55
N GLN A 60 -0.20 -5.94 -0.69
CA GLN A 60 0.87 -5.53 0.22
C GLN A 60 0.34 -5.29 1.65
N GLY A 61 -0.88 -4.79 1.81
CA GLY A 61 -1.55 -4.70 3.12
C GLY A 61 -2.00 -6.07 3.69
N THR A 62 -2.47 -6.98 2.82
CA THR A 62 -3.06 -8.27 3.24
C THR A 62 -2.03 -9.34 3.58
N GLN A 63 -0.90 -9.42 2.87
CA GLN A 63 0.18 -10.38 3.18
C GLN A 63 0.78 -10.19 4.59
N ARG A 64 0.49 -9.07 5.25
CA ARG A 64 0.98 -8.77 6.60
C ARG A 64 0.08 -9.24 7.74
N LYS A 65 -1.21 -9.53 7.51
CA LYS A 65 -2.11 -10.05 8.56
C LYS A 65 -1.97 -11.56 8.81
N LEU A 66 -1.30 -12.27 7.89
CA LEU A 66 -1.15 -13.73 7.90
C LEU A 66 0.25 -14.20 8.31
N ARG A 67 1.15 -13.29 8.70
CA ARG A 67 2.51 -13.59 9.18
C ARG A 67 2.70 -13.16 10.63
#